data_AF-A0A517R003-F1
#
_entry.id   AF-A0A517R003-F1
#
_cell.length_a   1.000
_cell.length_b   1.000
_cell.length_c   1.000
_cell.angle_alpha   90.00
_cell.angle_beta   90.00
_cell.angle_gamma   90.00
#
_symmetry.space_group_name_H-M   'P 1'
#
loop_
_entity.id
_entity.type
_entity.pdbx_description
1 polymer ?
#
loop_
_entity_poly.entity_id
_entity_poly.type
_entity_poly.pdbx_seq_one_letter_code
_entity_poly.pdbx_strand_id
1 'polypeptide(L)'
;MPTSRAKEEPARHVGDVAEPAHSPSEGRRSDVWRRQSMLVEQFEEFSSLLDAALHPLLQLTPSAPQKLRNLARRILVAVHDADRPESLFPTVPFSADHLDKRRQTLLRSVAGAMLIGWFETHFQRLDSEVEDSVVALLLRDVALLTPLAAKRPTTHHARLSRAIVSKVEHLPVAQSQAIGRHHERLDGTGEPLGLARWQLSRSDRAFMLIDRLVELWDEAGSAVGDDIAAADAIGPLRRANAILYGESRRGEFDLTLALNLTRSLGFQVPSGVGIVDRDPIWFGLSSAGAKRFRLDAAHEQVGRPHFDSERSRGESSQDRLPHSVHARRPRRHRAKGAESS
;
A
#
# COMPACT_ATOMS: atom_id res chain seq x y z
N MET A 1 -76.70 -22.23 -49.52
CA MET A 1 -75.96 -22.88 -50.62
C MET A 1 -74.67 -22.10 -50.85
N PRO A 2 -73.48 -22.70 -50.99
CA PRO A 2 -72.81 -23.65 -50.11
C PRO A 2 -71.32 -23.26 -49.79
N THR A 3 -70.72 -24.03 -48.86
CA THR A 3 -69.28 -24.38 -48.69
C THR A 3 -68.27 -23.29 -48.29
N SER A 4 -67.71 -23.31 -47.08
CA SER A 4 -66.72 -24.26 -46.53
C SER A 4 -65.36 -24.23 -47.25
N ARG A 5 -64.34 -23.72 -46.57
CA ARG A 5 -63.00 -24.34 -46.54
C ARG A 5 -62.20 -23.82 -45.34
N ALA A 6 -62.18 -24.65 -44.30
CA ALA A 6 -61.13 -24.65 -43.30
C ALA A 6 -59.79 -24.97 -44.00
N LYS A 7 -58.72 -24.28 -43.60
CA LYS A 7 -57.35 -24.67 -43.90
C LYS A 7 -56.67 -25.02 -42.58
N GLU A 8 -56.29 -26.28 -42.52
CA GLU A 8 -55.53 -26.94 -41.47
C GLU A 8 -54.12 -26.34 -41.35
N GLU A 9 -53.65 -26.28 -40.10
CA GLU A 9 -52.26 -26.06 -39.72
C GLU A 9 -51.35 -27.19 -40.21
N PRO A 10 -50.04 -26.92 -40.36
CA PRO A 10 -49.02 -27.91 -40.07
C PRO A 10 -48.33 -27.59 -38.74
N ALA A 11 -48.46 -28.55 -37.81
CA ALA A 11 -47.74 -28.63 -36.55
C ALA A 11 -46.22 -28.48 -36.77
N ARG A 12 -45.63 -27.49 -36.10
CA ARG A 12 -44.17 -27.36 -36.02
C ARG A 12 -43.64 -28.35 -34.99
N HIS A 13 -42.73 -29.20 -35.46
CA HIS A 13 -41.92 -30.11 -34.67
C HIS A 13 -41.29 -29.41 -33.46
N VAL A 14 -41.63 -29.90 -32.27
CA VAL A 14 -40.89 -29.72 -31.03
C VAL A 14 -39.85 -30.83 -31.01
N GLY A 15 -38.59 -30.49 -31.17
CA GLY A 15 -37.50 -31.45 -31.21
C GLY A 15 -36.16 -30.75 -31.26
N ASP A 16 -35.70 -30.30 -30.10
CA ASP A 16 -34.32 -30.38 -29.63
C ASP A 16 -34.26 -29.67 -28.27
N VAL A 17 -34.51 -30.44 -27.21
CA VAL A 17 -34.18 -30.03 -25.84
C VAL A 17 -32.66 -30.08 -25.78
N ALA A 18 -32.03 -28.93 -26.02
CA ALA A 18 -30.63 -28.73 -25.73
C ALA A 18 -30.40 -29.09 -24.25
N GLU A 19 -29.58 -30.11 -24.00
CA GLU A 19 -29.11 -30.43 -22.66
C GLU A 19 -28.59 -29.14 -22.01
N PRO A 20 -28.98 -28.84 -20.76
CA PRO A 20 -28.49 -27.66 -20.07
C PRO A 20 -26.98 -27.81 -19.95
N ALA A 21 -26.24 -27.00 -20.70
CA ALA A 21 -24.81 -26.87 -20.57
C ALA A 21 -24.50 -26.69 -19.08
N HIS A 22 -23.82 -27.66 -18.48
CA HIS A 22 -23.38 -27.60 -17.09
C HIS A 22 -22.71 -26.25 -16.85
N SER A 23 -23.40 -25.39 -16.10
CA SER A 23 -23.03 -24.00 -15.97
C SER A 23 -21.64 -23.92 -15.34
N PRO A 24 -20.62 -23.36 -16.03
CA PRO A 24 -19.28 -23.18 -15.48
C PRO A 24 -19.21 -22.18 -14.31
N SER A 25 -20.37 -21.82 -13.73
CA SER A 25 -20.55 -20.79 -12.70
C SER A 25 -20.37 -21.30 -11.27
N GLU A 26 -20.59 -22.59 -10.97
CA GLU A 26 -20.56 -23.05 -9.57
C GLU A 26 -19.14 -23.22 -9.03
N GLY A 27 -18.24 -23.88 -9.77
CA GLY A 27 -16.84 -24.08 -9.34
C GLY A 27 -16.03 -22.77 -9.23
N ARG A 28 -16.29 -21.79 -10.10
CA ARG A 28 -15.62 -20.47 -10.00
C ARG A 28 -16.09 -19.68 -8.79
N ARG A 29 -17.36 -19.81 -8.42
CA ARG A 29 -17.91 -19.16 -7.21
C ARG A 29 -17.27 -19.76 -5.96
N SER A 30 -17.13 -21.08 -5.85
CA SER A 30 -16.50 -21.71 -4.68
C SER A 30 -15.05 -21.27 -4.47
N ASP A 31 -14.28 -21.11 -5.54
CA ASP A 31 -12.87 -20.70 -5.45
C ASP A 31 -12.69 -19.23 -5.01
N VAL A 32 -13.60 -18.34 -5.40
CA VAL A 32 -13.53 -16.95 -4.96
C VAL A 32 -13.96 -16.84 -3.50
N TRP A 33 -15.05 -17.50 -3.10
CA TRP A 33 -15.47 -17.54 -1.70
C TRP A 33 -14.38 -18.09 -0.79
N ARG A 34 -13.77 -19.22 -1.16
CA ARG A 34 -12.66 -19.81 -0.39
C ARG A 34 -11.51 -18.83 -0.22
N ARG A 35 -11.11 -18.12 -1.28
CA ARG A 35 -10.05 -17.11 -1.22
C ARG A 35 -10.44 -15.95 -0.31
N GLN A 36 -11.67 -15.44 -0.41
CA GLN A 36 -12.15 -14.37 0.46
C GLN A 36 -12.16 -14.79 1.94
N SER A 37 -12.60 -16.02 2.25
CA SER A 37 -12.54 -16.57 3.61
C SER A 37 -11.10 -16.60 4.13
N MET A 38 -10.13 -17.06 3.33
CA MET A 38 -8.71 -17.07 3.74
C MET A 38 -8.16 -15.65 4.00
N LEU A 39 -8.55 -14.65 3.21
CA LEU A 39 -8.14 -13.27 3.43
C LEU A 39 -8.73 -12.69 4.71
N VAL A 40 -10.01 -12.97 4.99
CA VAL A 40 -10.65 -12.58 6.25
C VAL A 40 -9.95 -13.25 7.43
N GLU A 41 -9.66 -14.56 7.36
CA GLU A 41 -8.91 -15.28 8.40
C GLU A 41 -7.52 -14.67 8.64
N GLN A 42 -6.82 -14.26 7.58
CA GLN A 42 -5.51 -13.60 7.70
C GLN A 42 -5.62 -12.24 8.40
N PHE A 43 -6.62 -11.42 8.06
CA PHE A 43 -6.86 -10.14 8.72
C PHE A 43 -7.20 -10.30 10.19
N GLU A 44 -7.99 -11.32 10.53
CA GLU A 44 -8.32 -11.67 11.92
C GLU A 44 -7.10 -12.16 12.69
N GLU A 45 -6.24 -12.97 12.07
CA GLU A 45 -4.98 -13.40 12.67
C GLU A 45 -4.09 -12.18 12.98
N PHE A 46 -3.88 -11.30 12.01
CA PHE A 46 -3.08 -10.08 12.20
C PHE A 46 -3.69 -9.15 13.25
N SER A 47 -5.02 -9.04 13.30
CA SER A 47 -5.72 -8.24 14.32
C SER A 47 -5.53 -8.82 15.72
N SER A 48 -5.59 -10.14 15.87
CA SER A 48 -5.32 -10.84 17.14
C SER A 48 -3.87 -10.65 17.61
N LEU A 49 -2.91 -10.73 16.68
CA LEU A 49 -1.50 -10.47 16.98
C LEU A 49 -1.25 -9.01 17.37
N LEU A 50 -1.91 -8.07 16.70
CA LEU A 50 -1.87 -6.65 17.05
C LEU A 50 -2.40 -6.45 18.47
N ASP A 51 -3.56 -7.01 18.78
CA ASP A 51 -4.16 -6.92 20.11
C ASP A 51 -3.22 -7.45 21.22
N ALA A 52 -2.59 -8.60 20.98
CA ALA A 52 -1.61 -9.20 21.87
C ALA A 52 -0.31 -8.38 22.00
N ALA A 53 0.05 -7.58 20.98
CA ALA A 53 1.20 -6.69 21.01
C ALA A 53 0.89 -5.36 21.72
N LEU A 54 -0.37 -4.90 21.69
CA LEU A 54 -0.79 -3.65 22.31
C LEU A 54 -0.78 -3.69 23.84
N HIS A 55 -1.14 -4.82 24.46
CA HIS A 55 -1.13 -4.90 25.93
C HIS A 55 0.28 -4.63 26.54
N PRO A 56 1.36 -5.30 26.07
CA PRO A 56 2.75 -4.97 26.42
C PRO A 56 3.14 -3.51 26.14
N LEU A 57 2.62 -2.92 25.05
CA LEU A 57 2.91 -1.55 24.63
C LEU A 57 2.35 -0.53 25.63
N LEU A 58 1.09 -0.73 26.03
CA LEU A 58 0.40 0.15 26.98
C LEU A 58 0.97 0.04 28.39
N GLN A 59 1.63 -1.08 28.71
CA GLN A 59 2.39 -1.27 29.94
C GLN A 59 3.85 -0.82 29.85
N LEU A 60 4.27 -0.28 28.69
CA LEU A 60 5.66 0.15 28.43
C LEU A 60 6.69 -0.97 28.69
N THR A 61 6.33 -2.22 28.42
CA THR A 61 7.25 -3.34 28.61
C THR A 61 8.30 -3.39 27.48
N PRO A 62 9.55 -3.82 27.75
CA PRO A 62 10.61 -3.89 26.74
C PRO A 62 10.31 -4.82 25.55
N SER A 63 9.37 -5.76 25.70
CA SER A 63 9.03 -6.74 24.65
C SER A 63 8.10 -6.19 23.56
N ALA A 64 7.41 -5.07 23.82
CA ALA A 64 6.37 -4.57 22.92
C ALA A 64 6.88 -4.18 21.52
N PRO A 65 7.99 -3.44 21.38
CA PRO A 65 8.51 -3.07 20.07
C PRO A 65 8.84 -4.29 19.20
N GLN A 66 9.38 -5.36 19.80
CA GLN A 66 9.72 -6.58 19.08
C GLN A 66 8.48 -7.32 18.55
N LYS A 67 7.40 -7.38 19.33
CA LYS A 67 6.14 -8.00 18.88
C LYS A 67 5.52 -7.24 17.71
N LEU A 68 5.51 -5.92 17.78
CA LEU A 68 5.01 -5.06 16.70
C LEU A 68 5.84 -5.20 15.42
N ARG A 69 7.17 -5.21 15.54
CA ARG A 69 8.07 -5.45 14.40
C ARG A 69 7.90 -6.84 13.79
N ASN A 70 7.74 -7.87 14.62
CA ASN A 70 7.45 -9.21 14.13
C ASN A 70 6.13 -9.24 13.34
N LEU A 71 5.07 -8.60 13.82
CA LEU A 71 3.82 -8.47 13.07
C LEU A 71 4.02 -7.69 11.76
N ALA A 72 4.72 -6.55 11.79
CA ALA A 72 5.00 -5.76 10.60
C ALA A 72 5.75 -6.57 9.53
N ARG A 73 6.74 -7.38 9.94
CA ARG A 73 7.45 -8.28 9.02
C ARG A 73 6.55 -9.36 8.43
N ARG A 74 5.63 -9.93 9.22
CA ARG A 74 4.65 -10.91 8.70
C ARG A 74 3.72 -10.27 7.68
N ILE A 75 3.27 -9.05 7.93
CA ILE A 75 2.49 -8.26 6.97
C ILE A 75 3.30 -8.02 5.69
N LEU A 76 4.57 -7.63 5.82
CA LEU A 76 5.43 -7.38 4.66
C LEU A 76 5.72 -8.64 3.85
N VAL A 77 5.89 -9.80 4.49
CA VAL A 77 5.98 -11.08 3.79
C VAL A 77 4.72 -11.34 2.98
N ALA A 78 3.52 -11.19 3.58
CA ALA A 78 2.26 -11.37 2.86
C ALA A 78 2.10 -10.38 1.69
N VAL A 79 2.55 -9.13 1.87
CA VAL A 79 2.55 -8.10 0.82
C VAL A 79 3.51 -8.46 -0.31
N HIS A 80 4.72 -8.95 0.00
CA HIS A 80 5.71 -9.34 -1.01
C HIS A 80 5.34 -10.60 -1.77
N ASP A 81 4.67 -11.54 -1.11
CA ASP A 81 4.22 -12.80 -1.72
C ASP A 81 2.98 -12.59 -2.61
N ALA A 82 2.26 -11.48 -2.45
CA ALA A 82 1.10 -11.15 -3.24
C ALA A 82 1.51 -10.64 -4.65
N ASP A 83 0.99 -11.29 -5.68
CA ASP A 83 1.20 -10.89 -7.08
C ASP A 83 0.24 -9.79 -7.53
N ARG A 84 -0.89 -9.64 -6.83
CA ARG A 84 -1.96 -8.70 -7.15
C ARG A 84 -2.75 -8.27 -5.91
N PRO A 85 -3.43 -7.12 -5.93
CA PRO A 85 -4.24 -6.66 -4.80
C PRO A 85 -5.37 -7.64 -4.39
N GLU A 86 -5.95 -8.38 -5.34
CA GLU A 86 -7.03 -9.34 -5.07
C GLU A 86 -6.59 -10.54 -4.21
N SER A 87 -5.28 -10.80 -4.11
CA SER A 87 -4.74 -11.84 -3.23
C SER A 87 -4.37 -11.32 -1.84
N LEU A 88 -4.62 -10.03 -1.56
CA LEU A 88 -4.20 -9.38 -0.33
C LEU A 88 -5.35 -8.70 0.40
N PHE A 89 -6.35 -8.18 -0.32
CA PHE A 89 -7.39 -7.33 0.27
C PHE A 89 -8.79 -8.00 0.22
N PRO A 90 -9.45 -8.20 1.38
CA PRO A 90 -10.77 -8.83 1.44
C PRO A 90 -11.88 -7.87 0.98
N THR A 91 -13.01 -8.42 0.52
CA THR A 91 -14.16 -7.59 0.10
C THR A 91 -14.99 -7.08 1.28
N VAL A 92 -14.86 -7.74 2.43
CA VAL A 92 -15.73 -7.56 3.60
C VAL A 92 -15.42 -6.24 4.31
N PRO A 93 -16.44 -5.44 4.68
CA PRO A 93 -16.24 -4.22 5.44
C PRO A 93 -15.65 -4.49 6.83
N PHE A 94 -14.87 -3.54 7.34
CA PHE A 94 -14.25 -3.63 8.67
C PHE A 94 -15.23 -3.19 9.77
N SER A 95 -16.26 -2.41 9.42
CA SER A 95 -17.30 -1.90 10.33
C SER A 95 -18.61 -2.67 10.24
N ALA A 96 -18.56 -4.00 10.07
CA ALA A 96 -19.77 -4.82 10.14
C ALA A 96 -20.46 -4.71 11.51
N ASP A 97 -21.78 -4.61 11.53
CA ASP A 97 -22.60 -4.32 12.74
C ASP A 97 -22.39 -5.32 13.89
N HIS A 98 -21.95 -6.54 13.59
CA HIS A 98 -21.71 -7.59 14.57
C HIS A 98 -20.32 -7.48 15.25
N LEU A 99 -19.45 -6.59 14.78
CA LEU A 99 -18.11 -6.39 15.34
C LEU A 99 -18.14 -5.27 16.39
N ASP A 100 -17.49 -5.50 17.53
CA ASP A 100 -17.29 -4.43 18.51
C ASP A 100 -16.29 -3.37 18.00
N LYS A 101 -16.37 -2.16 18.55
CA LYS A 101 -15.51 -1.02 18.13
C LYS A 101 -14.02 -1.30 18.23
N ARG A 102 -13.58 -2.13 19.19
CA ARG A 102 -12.16 -2.47 19.34
C ARG A 102 -11.72 -3.30 18.15
N ARG A 103 -12.48 -4.33 17.80
CA ARG A 103 -12.22 -5.20 16.66
C ARG A 103 -12.24 -4.45 15.34
N GLN A 104 -13.22 -3.55 15.14
CA GLN A 104 -13.27 -2.67 13.96
C GLN A 104 -11.99 -1.82 13.85
N THR A 105 -11.53 -1.23 14.95
CA THR A 105 -10.31 -0.40 14.98
C THR A 105 -9.05 -1.22 14.67
N LEU A 106 -8.95 -2.45 15.20
CA LEU A 106 -7.84 -3.36 14.92
C LEU A 106 -7.79 -3.75 13.43
N LEU A 107 -8.94 -4.14 12.86
CA LEU A 107 -9.06 -4.51 11.45
C LEU A 107 -8.68 -3.33 10.53
N ARG A 108 -9.16 -2.12 10.81
CA ARG A 108 -8.78 -0.91 10.07
C ARG A 108 -7.28 -0.59 10.18
N SER A 109 -6.69 -0.84 11.36
CA SER A 109 -5.24 -0.69 11.58
C SER A 109 -4.44 -1.65 10.70
N VAL A 110 -4.85 -2.92 10.65
CA VAL A 110 -4.25 -3.96 9.78
C VAL A 110 -4.44 -3.61 8.30
N ALA A 111 -5.64 -3.19 7.89
CA ALA A 111 -5.94 -2.77 6.51
C ALA A 111 -5.00 -1.65 6.05
N GLY A 112 -4.84 -0.61 6.88
CA GLY A 112 -3.93 0.49 6.58
C GLY A 112 -2.46 0.05 6.54
N ALA A 113 -2.05 -0.84 7.44
CA ALA A 113 -0.70 -1.40 7.48
C ALA A 113 -0.36 -2.23 6.23
N MET A 114 -1.32 -3.03 5.74
CA MET A 114 -1.17 -3.78 4.50
C MET A 114 -1.14 -2.86 3.28
N LEU A 115 -2.01 -1.84 3.23
CA LEU A 115 -2.03 -0.87 2.14
C LEU A 115 -0.75 -0.02 2.06
N ILE A 116 -0.22 0.46 3.19
CA ILE A 116 1.04 1.22 3.18
C ILE A 116 2.22 0.30 2.83
N GLY A 117 2.22 -0.94 3.33
CA GLY A 117 3.20 -1.95 2.95
C GLY A 117 3.19 -2.19 1.44
N TRP A 118 2.01 -2.41 0.85
CA TRP A 118 1.84 -2.58 -0.59
C TRP A 118 2.31 -1.34 -1.36
N PHE A 119 1.83 -0.16 -0.98
CA PHE A 119 2.16 1.10 -1.65
C PHE A 119 3.65 1.38 -1.66
N GLU A 120 4.31 1.28 -0.50
CA GLU A 120 5.73 1.60 -0.39
C GLU A 120 6.59 0.54 -1.08
N THR A 121 6.23 -0.76 -1.05
CA THR A 121 7.02 -1.82 -1.72
C THR A 121 6.85 -1.88 -3.25
N HIS A 122 5.66 -1.58 -3.77
CA HIS A 122 5.35 -1.72 -5.19
C HIS A 122 5.53 -0.42 -5.97
N PHE A 123 5.70 0.70 -5.29
CA PHE A 123 5.90 1.99 -5.93
C PHE A 123 7.18 2.72 -5.49
N GLN A 124 7.71 2.44 -4.29
CA GLN A 124 8.86 3.18 -3.76
C GLN A 124 10.05 2.29 -3.41
N ARG A 125 11.25 2.84 -3.61
CA ARG A 125 12.52 2.10 -3.58
C ARG A 125 13.26 2.20 -2.24
N LEU A 126 12.61 2.64 -1.17
CA LEU A 126 13.26 2.81 0.13
C LEU A 126 12.81 1.72 1.11
N ASP A 127 13.24 0.48 0.84
CA ASP A 127 12.97 -0.71 1.66
C ASP A 127 13.28 -0.50 3.15
N SER A 128 14.22 0.40 3.48
CA SER A 128 14.68 0.64 4.85
C SER A 128 13.64 1.29 5.77
N GLU A 129 12.60 1.95 5.25
CA GLU A 129 11.60 2.67 6.06
C GLU A 129 10.19 2.06 6.00
N VAL A 130 10.02 0.99 5.22
CA VAL A 130 8.70 0.36 5.03
C VAL A 130 8.24 -0.29 6.33
N GLU A 131 9.11 -1.03 7.03
CA GLU A 131 8.78 -1.66 8.32
C GLU A 131 8.27 -0.63 9.33
N ASP A 132 8.95 0.52 9.46
CA ASP A 132 8.54 1.59 10.38
C ASP A 132 7.20 2.22 9.98
N SER A 133 6.92 2.33 8.67
CA SER A 133 5.64 2.84 8.16
C SER A 133 4.50 1.86 8.45
N VAL A 134 4.72 0.56 8.28
CA VAL A 134 3.75 -0.50 8.64
C VAL A 134 3.49 -0.49 10.14
N VAL A 135 4.53 -0.45 10.98
CA VAL A 135 4.38 -0.34 12.45
C VAL A 135 3.56 0.90 12.82
N ALA A 136 3.83 2.04 12.17
CA ALA A 136 3.14 3.27 12.50
C ALA A 136 1.66 3.26 12.09
N LEU A 137 1.30 2.66 10.94
CA LEU A 137 -0.12 2.47 10.55
C LEU A 137 -0.86 1.51 11.49
N LEU A 138 -0.19 0.48 12.00
CA LEU A 138 -0.75 -0.42 13.02
C LEU A 138 -1.08 0.31 14.34
N LEU A 139 -0.36 1.39 14.64
CA LEU A 139 -0.50 2.15 15.88
C LEU A 139 -1.26 3.47 15.71
N ARG A 140 -1.75 3.81 14.51
CA ARG A 140 -2.32 5.13 14.21
C ARG A 140 -3.49 5.50 15.14
N ASP A 141 -4.30 4.50 15.47
CA ASP A 141 -5.49 4.61 16.32
C ASP A 141 -5.32 3.97 17.68
N VAL A 142 -4.08 3.77 18.14
CA VAL A 142 -3.80 3.12 19.44
C VAL A 142 -4.53 3.80 20.59
N ALA A 143 -4.75 5.12 20.53
CA ALA A 143 -5.54 5.85 21.51
C ALA A 143 -6.96 5.29 21.68
N LEU A 144 -7.63 4.91 20.58
CA LEU A 144 -8.98 4.32 20.57
C LEU A 144 -9.01 2.92 21.17
N LEU A 145 -7.85 2.24 21.22
CA LEU A 145 -7.69 0.91 21.77
C LEU A 145 -7.30 0.92 23.26
N THR A 146 -7.18 2.10 23.86
CA THR A 146 -6.88 2.24 25.29
C THR A 146 -8.14 2.47 26.13
N PRO A 147 -8.13 2.16 27.43
CA PRO A 147 -9.21 2.54 28.34
C PRO A 147 -9.46 4.06 28.39
N LEU A 148 -8.51 4.90 27.94
CA LEU A 148 -8.68 6.36 27.85
C LEU A 148 -9.67 6.76 26.76
N ALA A 149 -9.89 5.92 25.74
CA ALA A 149 -10.84 6.16 24.66
C ALA A 149 -12.28 6.35 25.18
N ALA A 150 -12.65 5.65 26.24
CA ALA A 150 -13.97 5.76 26.86
C ALA A 150 -14.20 7.11 27.58
N LYS A 151 -13.12 7.87 27.85
CA LYS A 151 -13.15 9.08 28.70
C LYS A 151 -12.90 10.38 27.93
N ARG A 152 -12.57 10.32 26.64
CA ARG A 152 -12.20 11.49 25.82
C ARG A 152 -12.94 11.50 24.49
N PRO A 153 -13.20 12.69 23.92
CA PRO A 153 -13.76 12.79 22.57
C PRO A 153 -12.87 12.07 21.55
N THR A 154 -13.50 11.36 20.61
CA THR A 154 -12.81 10.67 19.51
C THR A 154 -12.02 11.63 18.62
N THR A 155 -12.40 12.91 18.56
CA THR A 155 -11.77 13.96 17.74
C THR A 155 -10.31 14.29 18.12
N HIS A 156 -9.79 13.73 19.22
CA HIS A 156 -8.40 13.94 19.64
C HIS A 156 -7.52 12.69 19.57
N HIS A 157 -8.02 11.59 19.00
CA HIS A 157 -7.32 10.31 19.02
C HIS A 157 -5.96 10.39 18.32
N ALA A 158 -5.83 11.07 17.18
CA ALA A 158 -4.53 11.20 16.49
C ALA A 158 -3.44 11.81 17.39
N ARG A 159 -3.74 12.90 18.10
CA ARG A 159 -2.77 13.53 19.03
C ARG A 159 -2.41 12.61 20.19
N LEU A 160 -3.41 11.90 20.73
CA LEU A 160 -3.20 10.97 21.83
C LEU A 160 -2.40 9.74 21.38
N SER A 161 -2.69 9.20 20.19
CA SER A 161 -1.94 8.10 19.59
C SER A 161 -0.49 8.50 19.41
N ARG A 162 -0.22 9.69 18.85
CA ARG A 162 1.14 10.25 18.77
C ARG A 162 1.82 10.33 20.14
N ALA A 163 1.11 10.80 21.16
CA ALA A 163 1.68 10.89 22.51
C ALA A 163 2.04 9.50 23.07
N ILE A 164 1.18 8.50 22.88
CA ILE A 164 1.43 7.10 23.28
C ILE A 164 2.64 6.55 22.51
N VAL A 165 2.64 6.67 21.18
CA VAL A 165 3.70 6.07 20.35
C VAL A 165 5.04 6.78 20.46
N SER A 166 5.08 8.03 20.92
CA SER A 166 6.34 8.75 21.18
C SER A 166 7.22 8.09 22.25
N LYS A 167 6.66 7.13 22.99
CA LYS A 167 7.36 6.32 24.00
C LYS A 167 7.83 4.97 23.46
N VAL A 168 7.50 4.63 22.22
CA VAL A 168 7.92 3.39 21.57
C VAL A 168 9.35 3.57 21.09
N GLU A 169 10.24 2.78 21.68
CA GLU A 169 11.66 2.81 21.33
C GLU A 169 11.85 2.50 19.84
N HIS A 170 12.76 3.23 19.20
CA HIS A 170 13.13 3.07 17.79
C HIS A 170 12.04 3.36 16.74
N LEU A 171 10.85 3.85 17.12
CA LEU A 171 9.93 4.41 16.13
C LEU A 171 10.45 5.79 15.69
N PRO A 172 10.72 6.05 14.40
CA PRO A 172 11.31 7.32 14.03
C PRO A 172 10.31 8.48 14.22
N VAL A 173 10.86 9.66 14.50
CA VAL A 173 10.07 10.86 14.85
C VAL A 173 9.09 11.23 13.73
N ALA A 174 9.46 11.03 12.47
CA ALA A 174 8.61 11.33 11.32
C ALA A 174 7.33 10.48 11.32
N GLN A 175 7.42 9.19 11.62
CA GLN A 175 6.29 8.27 11.70
C GLN A 175 5.39 8.60 12.90
N SER A 176 5.98 8.93 14.05
CA SER A 176 5.21 9.42 15.20
C SER A 176 4.46 10.73 14.89
N GLN A 177 5.08 11.63 14.12
CA GLN A 177 4.43 12.85 13.65
C GLN A 177 3.28 12.56 12.69
N ALA A 178 3.47 11.66 11.72
CA ALA A 178 2.45 11.24 10.77
C ALA A 178 1.23 10.62 11.47
N ILE A 179 1.44 9.79 12.50
CA ILE A 179 0.35 9.30 13.36
C ILE A 179 -0.42 10.47 14.00
N GLY A 180 0.24 11.54 14.39
CA GLY A 180 -0.43 12.70 15.00
C GLY A 180 -1.16 13.62 14.02
N ARG A 181 -0.99 13.41 12.72
CA ARG A 181 -1.41 14.31 11.63
C ARG A 181 -2.19 13.57 10.53
N HIS A 182 -2.59 12.33 10.75
CA HIS A 182 -3.19 11.53 9.68
C HIS A 182 -4.58 12.02 9.24
N HIS A 183 -5.23 12.89 10.02
CA HIS A 183 -6.47 13.61 9.66
C HIS A 183 -6.26 15.00 9.03
N GLU A 184 -5.00 15.42 8.85
CA GLU A 184 -4.71 16.69 8.16
C GLU A 184 -5.11 16.60 6.68
N ARG A 185 -5.21 17.73 5.99
CA ARG A 185 -5.53 17.83 4.56
C ARG A 185 -4.64 18.87 3.90
N LEU A 186 -4.27 18.66 2.64
CA LEU A 186 -3.29 19.52 1.96
C LEU A 186 -3.76 20.97 1.78
N ASP A 187 -5.07 21.18 1.74
CA ASP A 187 -5.73 22.49 1.66
C ASP A 187 -5.83 23.21 3.01
N GLY A 188 -5.36 22.59 4.11
CA GLY A 188 -5.40 23.13 5.46
C GLY A 188 -6.75 22.99 6.16
N THR A 189 -7.73 22.30 5.56
CA THR A 189 -9.06 22.06 6.17
C THR A 189 -9.09 20.88 7.14
N GLY A 190 -8.01 20.09 7.17
CA GLY A 190 -7.90 18.93 8.05
C GLY A 190 -7.65 19.30 9.51
N GLU A 191 -7.73 18.29 10.36
CA GLU A 191 -7.58 18.43 11.80
C GLU A 191 -6.48 17.48 12.32
N PRO A 192 -5.85 17.75 13.47
CA PRO A 192 -6.21 18.71 14.51
C PRO A 192 -5.53 20.09 14.43
N LEU A 193 -4.59 20.32 13.51
CA LEU A 193 -3.79 21.54 13.46
C LEU A 193 -4.07 22.43 12.25
N GLY A 194 -4.78 21.96 11.22
CA GLY A 194 -5.05 22.73 10.00
C GLY A 194 -3.78 22.99 9.20
N LEU A 195 -2.90 21.98 9.13
CA LEU A 195 -1.62 22.10 8.44
C LEU A 195 -1.82 22.03 6.92
N ALA A 196 -1.25 22.99 6.21
CA ALA A 196 -1.27 22.99 4.76
C ALA A 196 -0.10 22.18 4.16
N ARG A 197 -0.17 21.91 2.85
CA ARG A 197 0.79 21.08 2.10
C ARG A 197 2.27 21.33 2.41
N TRP A 198 2.71 22.57 2.53
CA TRP A 198 4.13 22.92 2.77
C TRP A 198 4.62 22.58 4.19
N GLN A 199 3.71 22.30 5.12
CA GLN A 199 4.01 21.91 6.50
C GLN A 199 4.00 20.39 6.69
N LEU A 200 3.53 19.64 5.70
CA LEU A 200 3.35 18.20 5.75
C LEU A 200 4.49 17.50 5.00
N SER A 201 5.16 16.59 5.69
CA SER A 201 6.19 15.74 5.10
C SER A 201 5.58 14.78 4.08
N ARG A 202 6.41 14.05 3.33
CA ARG A 202 5.92 12.98 2.46
C ARG A 202 5.21 11.89 3.27
N SER A 203 5.75 11.49 4.42
CA SER A 203 5.17 10.43 5.26
C SER A 203 3.82 10.84 5.82
N ASP A 204 3.65 12.11 6.25
CA ASP A 204 2.34 12.63 6.66
C ASP A 204 1.32 12.45 5.51
N ARG A 205 1.69 12.90 4.29
CA ARG A 205 0.82 12.83 3.12
C ARG A 205 0.45 11.41 2.69
N ALA A 206 1.41 10.49 2.77
CA ALA A 206 1.14 9.08 2.49
C ALA A 206 0.18 8.48 3.53
N PHE A 207 0.35 8.78 4.80
CA PHE A 207 -0.50 8.27 5.88
C PHE A 207 -1.92 8.79 5.77
N MET A 208 -2.09 10.09 5.55
CA MET A 208 -3.40 10.72 5.34
C MET A 208 -4.15 10.04 4.19
N LEU A 209 -3.43 9.76 3.10
CA LEU A 209 -4.00 9.15 1.90
C LEU A 209 -4.41 7.69 2.14
N ILE A 210 -3.57 6.91 2.81
CA ILE A 210 -3.89 5.52 3.17
C ILE A 210 -5.03 5.45 4.18
N ASP A 211 -5.04 6.30 5.20
CA ASP A 211 -6.11 6.31 6.19
C ASP A 211 -7.46 6.68 5.56
N ARG A 212 -7.48 7.72 4.71
CA ARG A 212 -8.67 8.09 3.94
C ARG A 212 -9.14 6.97 3.00
N LEU A 213 -8.22 6.23 2.39
CA LEU A 213 -8.59 5.07 1.57
C LEU A 213 -9.27 3.99 2.39
N VAL A 214 -8.77 3.70 3.60
CA VAL A 214 -9.37 2.70 4.50
C VAL A 214 -10.77 3.13 4.92
N GLU A 215 -10.98 4.40 5.25
CA GLU A 215 -12.31 4.96 5.53
C GLU A 215 -13.29 4.73 4.37
N LEU A 216 -12.91 5.18 3.17
CA LEU A 216 -13.74 5.07 1.97
C LEU A 216 -14.00 3.62 1.57
N TRP A 217 -13.03 2.73 1.81
CA TRP A 217 -13.15 1.30 1.54
C TRP A 217 -14.17 0.65 2.47
N ASP A 218 -14.12 0.97 3.76
CA ASP A 218 -15.06 0.48 4.76
C ASP A 218 -16.51 0.94 4.47
N GLU A 219 -16.68 2.22 4.11
CA GLU A 219 -17.95 2.78 3.66
C GLU A 219 -18.46 2.08 2.38
N ALA A 220 -17.58 1.92 1.39
CA ALA A 220 -17.92 1.28 0.11
C ALA A 220 -18.20 -0.23 0.25
N GLY A 221 -17.66 -0.89 1.27
CA GLY A 221 -17.95 -2.29 1.60
C GLY A 221 -19.32 -2.43 2.27
N SER A 222 -19.61 -1.54 3.22
CA SER A 222 -20.89 -1.51 3.95
C SER A 222 -22.08 -1.26 3.02
N ALA A 223 -21.89 -0.48 1.95
CA ALA A 223 -22.93 -0.17 0.97
C ALA A 223 -23.33 -1.34 0.05
N VAL A 224 -22.53 -2.41 -0.05
CA VAL A 224 -22.80 -3.53 -0.98
C VAL A 224 -23.67 -4.62 -0.35
N GLY A 225 -23.74 -4.69 0.98
CA GLY A 225 -24.42 -5.77 1.69
C GLY A 225 -23.85 -7.16 1.37
N ASP A 226 -24.67 -8.21 1.55
CA ASP A 226 -24.29 -9.61 1.28
C ASP A 226 -24.23 -9.94 -0.23
N ASP A 227 -24.73 -9.05 -1.10
CA ASP A 227 -24.87 -9.23 -2.54
C ASP A 227 -23.58 -8.94 -3.33
N ILE A 228 -22.41 -9.24 -2.74
CA ILE A 228 -21.16 -9.26 -3.50
C ILE A 228 -21.27 -10.42 -4.49
N ALA A 229 -21.56 -10.11 -5.74
CA ALA A 229 -21.32 -11.05 -6.82
C ALA A 229 -19.86 -11.52 -6.69
N ALA A 230 -19.66 -12.83 -6.54
CA ALA A 230 -18.35 -13.48 -6.36
C ALA A 230 -17.30 -13.12 -7.44
N ALA A 231 -17.63 -12.29 -8.43
CA ALA A 231 -16.74 -11.79 -9.45
C ALA A 231 -16.04 -10.46 -9.12
N ASP A 232 -16.51 -9.65 -8.16
CA ASP A 232 -15.95 -8.29 -7.89
C ASP A 232 -15.36 -8.13 -6.48
N ALA A 233 -14.46 -9.04 -6.11
CA ALA A 233 -13.83 -9.08 -4.79
C ALA A 233 -13.05 -7.82 -4.40
N ILE A 234 -12.58 -7.03 -5.37
CA ILE A 234 -11.84 -5.78 -5.12
C ILE A 234 -12.70 -4.53 -5.41
N GLY A 235 -13.98 -4.73 -5.74
CA GLY A 235 -14.92 -3.69 -6.11
C GLY A 235 -15.01 -2.53 -5.12
N PRO A 236 -15.21 -2.80 -3.81
CA PRO A 236 -15.23 -1.76 -2.78
C PRO A 236 -13.95 -0.92 -2.76
N LEU A 237 -12.77 -1.55 -2.73
CA LEU A 237 -11.49 -0.84 -2.73
C LEU A 237 -11.29 -0.02 -4.00
N ARG A 238 -11.71 -0.55 -5.16
CA ARG A 238 -11.67 0.17 -6.44
C ARG A 238 -12.52 1.43 -6.42
N ARG A 239 -13.75 1.36 -5.89
CA ARG A 239 -14.64 2.52 -5.75
C ARG A 239 -14.07 3.54 -4.77
N ALA A 240 -13.57 3.08 -3.63
CA ALA A 240 -12.93 3.93 -2.63
C ALA A 240 -11.74 4.70 -3.21
N ASN A 241 -10.86 4.01 -3.96
CA ASN A 241 -9.73 4.64 -4.63
C ASN A 241 -10.17 5.67 -5.69
N ALA A 242 -11.26 5.42 -6.43
CA ALA A 242 -11.79 6.39 -7.38
C ALA A 242 -12.31 7.67 -6.70
N ILE A 243 -12.96 7.54 -5.54
CA ILE A 243 -13.38 8.69 -4.72
C ILE A 243 -12.16 9.45 -4.24
N LEU A 244 -11.20 8.77 -3.61
CA LEU A 244 -9.94 9.36 -3.12
C LEU A 244 -9.17 10.10 -4.21
N TYR A 245 -9.11 9.53 -5.41
CA TYR A 245 -8.51 10.18 -6.57
C TYR A 245 -9.23 11.50 -6.91
N GLY A 246 -10.57 11.50 -6.85
CA GLY A 246 -11.39 12.71 -6.97
C GLY A 246 -11.11 13.76 -5.89
N GLU A 247 -10.97 13.35 -4.62
CA GLU A 247 -10.60 14.24 -3.51
C GLU A 247 -9.20 14.83 -3.72
N SER A 248 -8.25 14.01 -4.16
CA SER A 248 -6.87 14.43 -4.47
C SER A 248 -6.82 15.45 -5.60
N ARG A 249 -7.67 15.32 -6.62
CA ARG A 249 -7.80 16.30 -7.70
C ARG A 249 -8.31 17.66 -7.25
N ARG A 250 -9.10 17.71 -6.17
CA ARG A 250 -9.56 18.97 -5.56
C ARG A 250 -8.51 19.61 -4.66
N GLY A 251 -7.36 18.96 -4.49
CA GLY A 251 -6.26 19.44 -3.66
C GLY A 251 -6.39 19.08 -2.18
N GLU A 252 -7.34 18.22 -1.80
CA GLU A 252 -7.50 17.76 -0.42
C GLU A 252 -6.36 16.79 -0.02
N PHE A 253 -5.88 15.99 -0.98
CA PHE A 253 -4.82 14.99 -0.81
C PHE A 253 -3.76 15.08 -1.92
N ASP A 254 -2.63 14.41 -1.74
CA ASP A 254 -1.52 14.46 -2.69
C ASP A 254 -1.84 13.69 -3.98
N LEU A 255 -2.13 14.42 -5.06
CA LEU A 255 -2.47 13.84 -6.36
C LEU A 255 -1.40 12.90 -6.91
N THR A 256 -0.10 13.19 -6.67
CA THR A 256 0.98 12.33 -7.17
C THR A 256 0.96 10.99 -6.43
N LEU A 257 0.85 11.02 -5.10
CA LEU A 257 0.74 9.79 -4.31
C LEU A 257 -0.54 9.01 -4.64
N ALA A 258 -1.67 9.69 -4.86
CA ALA A 258 -2.93 9.06 -5.25
C ALA A 258 -2.86 8.36 -6.62
N LEU A 259 -2.23 9.01 -7.61
CA LEU A 259 -1.95 8.40 -8.92
C LEU A 259 -1.10 7.14 -8.78
N ASN A 260 -0.07 7.22 -7.95
CA ASN A 260 0.87 6.14 -7.73
C ASN A 260 0.21 4.95 -7.03
N LEU A 261 -0.63 5.22 -6.03
CA LEU A 261 -1.42 4.19 -5.36
C LEU A 261 -2.45 3.55 -6.31
N THR A 262 -3.15 4.37 -7.09
CA THR A 262 -4.10 3.86 -8.11
C THR A 262 -3.42 2.90 -9.06
N ARG A 263 -2.22 3.27 -9.54
CA ARG A 263 -1.42 2.44 -10.45
C ARG A 263 -0.88 1.18 -9.77
N SER A 264 -0.38 1.28 -8.54
CA SER A 264 0.14 0.11 -7.82
C SER A 264 -0.96 -0.90 -7.48
N LEU A 265 -2.21 -0.46 -7.33
CA LEU A 265 -3.38 -1.31 -7.19
C LEU A 265 -3.88 -1.88 -8.55
N GLY A 266 -3.19 -1.61 -9.66
CA GLY A 266 -3.58 -2.09 -10.99
C GLY A 266 -4.89 -1.47 -11.51
N PHE A 267 -5.37 -0.38 -10.88
CA PHE A 267 -6.60 0.27 -11.27
C PHE A 267 -6.37 1.25 -12.42
N GLN A 268 -7.38 1.40 -13.28
CA GLN A 268 -7.35 2.38 -14.34
C GLN A 268 -7.42 3.79 -13.76
N VAL A 269 -6.48 4.65 -14.16
CA VAL A 269 -6.56 6.09 -13.88
C VAL A 269 -7.62 6.69 -14.81
N PRO A 270 -8.65 7.38 -14.29
CA PRO A 270 -9.68 8.00 -15.12
C PRO A 270 -9.07 8.92 -16.19
N SER A 271 -9.41 8.70 -17.46
CA SER A 271 -8.94 9.51 -18.60
C SER A 271 -9.61 10.89 -18.65
N GLY A 272 -8.99 11.87 -19.33
CA GLY A 272 -9.58 13.21 -19.55
C GLY A 272 -9.26 14.25 -18.48
N VAL A 273 -8.32 13.95 -17.59
CA VAL A 273 -7.85 14.85 -16.55
C VAL A 273 -6.37 15.01 -16.79
N GLY A 274 -5.95 16.16 -17.31
CA GLY A 274 -4.54 16.49 -17.37
C GLY A 274 -3.92 16.23 -16.00
N ILE A 275 -2.77 15.55 -15.99
CA ILE A 275 -1.74 15.88 -15.00
C ILE A 275 -1.74 17.41 -15.03
N VAL A 276 -2.23 18.05 -13.97
CA VAL A 276 -2.14 19.50 -13.91
C VAL A 276 -0.66 19.75 -13.87
N ASP A 277 -0.15 20.08 -15.04
CA ASP A 277 1.21 20.46 -15.35
C ASP A 277 1.43 21.84 -14.71
N ARG A 278 1.42 21.88 -13.38
CA ARG A 278 1.76 23.04 -12.54
C ARG A 278 2.36 22.57 -11.23
N ASP A 279 3.40 21.77 -11.38
CA ASP A 279 4.72 22.04 -10.84
C ASP A 279 5.56 20.80 -11.16
N PRO A 280 6.79 20.94 -11.71
CA PRO A 280 7.67 19.79 -11.82
C PRO A 280 7.70 19.13 -10.45
N ILE A 281 7.48 17.82 -10.43
CA ILE A 281 7.63 16.98 -9.26
C ILE A 281 9.04 17.25 -8.74
N TRP A 282 9.16 18.17 -7.79
CA TRP A 282 10.36 18.31 -6.99
C TRP A 282 10.34 17.06 -6.12
N PHE A 283 10.86 15.97 -6.69
CA PHE A 283 11.43 14.90 -5.90
C PHE A 283 12.16 15.57 -4.76
N GLY A 284 11.86 15.15 -3.52
CA GLY A 284 12.40 15.69 -2.28
C GLY A 284 13.91 15.50 -2.16
N LEU A 285 14.65 15.99 -3.14
CA LEU A 285 16.05 16.29 -3.05
C LEU A 285 16.14 17.35 -1.96
N SER A 286 16.90 17.04 -0.92
CA SER A 286 17.41 18.06 -0.01
C SER A 286 17.99 19.21 -0.84
N SER A 287 18.12 20.41 -0.26
CA SER A 287 18.81 21.52 -0.92
C SER A 287 20.20 21.13 -1.47
N ALA A 288 20.84 20.09 -0.92
CA ALA A 288 22.04 19.46 -1.45
C ALA A 288 21.79 18.57 -2.69
N GLY A 289 20.71 17.78 -2.72
CA GLY A 289 20.31 17.00 -3.89
C GLY A 289 19.91 17.88 -5.09
N ALA A 290 19.24 19.01 -4.84
CA ALA A 290 18.86 19.97 -5.88
C ALA A 290 20.07 20.65 -6.52
N LYS A 291 21.16 20.86 -5.75
CA LYS A 291 22.44 21.35 -6.28
C LYS A 291 23.19 20.31 -7.11
N ARG A 292 23.06 19.02 -6.79
CA ARG A 292 23.73 17.92 -7.53
C ARG A 292 23.04 17.57 -8.85
N PHE A 293 21.74 17.85 -8.97
CA PHE A 293 20.96 17.64 -10.19
C PHE A 293 20.72 18.89 -11.02
N ARG A 294 21.41 20.00 -10.73
CA ARG A 294 21.56 21.06 -11.73
C ARG A 294 22.39 20.47 -12.87
N LEU A 295 21.69 20.00 -13.90
CA LEU A 295 22.18 20.08 -15.26
C LEU A 295 22.42 21.57 -15.50
N ASP A 296 23.64 22.02 -15.17
CA ASP A 296 24.07 23.36 -15.54
C ASP A 296 23.82 23.49 -17.05
N ALA A 297 23.34 24.65 -17.50
CA ALA A 297 23.02 24.93 -18.90
C ALA A 297 24.18 24.62 -19.89
N ALA A 298 25.40 24.40 -19.38
CA ALA A 298 26.53 23.85 -20.11
C ALA A 298 26.32 22.41 -20.62
N HIS A 299 25.38 21.63 -20.08
CA HIS A 299 25.14 20.23 -20.47
C HIS A 299 24.21 20.08 -21.69
N GLU A 300 23.52 21.14 -22.13
CA GLU A 300 22.82 21.13 -23.43
C GLU A 300 23.80 21.12 -24.62
N GLN A 301 25.09 21.41 -24.39
CA GLN A 301 26.15 21.38 -25.40
C GLN A 301 26.97 20.08 -25.41
N VAL A 302 26.62 19.07 -24.61
CA VAL A 302 27.30 17.77 -24.70
C VAL A 302 26.85 17.11 -26.01
N GLY A 303 27.71 17.25 -27.02
CA GLY A 303 27.53 16.64 -28.33
C GLY A 303 27.19 15.16 -28.23
N ARG A 304 26.43 14.67 -29.20
CA ARG A 304 25.98 13.27 -29.30
C ARG A 304 27.14 12.32 -28.94
N PRO A 305 26.91 11.29 -28.11
CA PRO A 305 27.96 10.33 -27.80
C PRO A 305 28.47 9.71 -29.11
N HIS A 306 29.78 9.83 -29.34
CA HIS A 306 30.48 9.23 -30.47
C HIS A 306 30.43 7.70 -30.35
N PHE A 307 29.30 7.11 -30.76
CA PHE A 307 29.24 5.70 -31.13
C PHE A 307 29.30 5.59 -32.66
N ASP A 308 30.32 6.20 -33.26
CA ASP A 308 30.73 5.86 -34.61
C ASP A 308 31.54 4.57 -34.54
N SER A 309 30.84 3.45 -34.68
CA SER A 309 31.43 2.14 -34.92
C SER A 309 31.70 1.95 -36.41
N GLU A 310 32.55 2.81 -36.98
CA GLU A 310 33.22 2.44 -38.22
C GLU A 310 34.40 1.53 -37.89
N ARG A 311 34.18 0.26 -38.24
CA ARG A 311 35.18 -0.81 -38.29
C ARG A 311 36.43 -0.34 -39.06
N SER A 312 37.47 0.12 -38.37
CA SER A 312 38.85 -0.08 -38.85
C SER A 312 39.29 -1.50 -38.45
N ARG A 313 38.81 -2.49 -39.20
CA ARG A 313 39.48 -3.78 -39.27
C ARG A 313 40.62 -3.65 -40.25
N GLY A 314 41.83 -3.84 -39.76
CA GLY A 314 42.99 -4.13 -40.60
C GLY A 314 44.21 -3.33 -40.18
N GLU A 315 44.95 -3.84 -39.19
CA GLU A 315 46.34 -4.21 -39.41
C GLU A 315 46.90 -4.95 -38.19
N SER A 316 47.23 -6.21 -38.43
CA SER A 316 48.25 -7.00 -37.72
C SER A 316 49.55 -6.20 -37.65
N SER A 317 50.43 -6.34 -36.67
CA SER A 317 51.22 -7.54 -36.38
C SER A 317 52.21 -7.21 -35.26
N GLN A 318 52.64 -8.24 -34.50
CA GLN A 318 54.00 -8.37 -33.92
C GLN A 318 54.35 -7.40 -32.75
N ASP A 319 55.03 -7.78 -31.67
CA ASP A 319 55.73 -9.01 -31.28
C ASP A 319 56.14 -8.89 -29.78
N ARG A 320 56.47 -10.04 -29.17
CA ARG A 320 57.36 -10.24 -28.00
C ARG A 320 56.87 -10.00 -26.55
N LEU A 321 56.40 -11.10 -25.93
CA LEU A 321 57.06 -11.95 -24.90
C LEU A 321 57.74 -11.34 -23.63
N PRO A 322 57.91 -12.15 -22.55
CA PRO A 322 57.52 -11.77 -21.19
C PRO A 322 58.68 -11.75 -20.18
N HIS A 323 58.44 -11.22 -18.98
CA HIS A 323 59.21 -11.60 -17.80
C HIS A 323 58.31 -11.90 -16.60
N SER A 324 58.50 -13.11 -16.08
CA SER A 324 58.13 -13.57 -14.76
C SER A 324 58.88 -12.78 -13.67
N VAL A 325 58.38 -12.82 -12.42
CA VAL A 325 59.14 -13.26 -11.23
C VAL A 325 58.38 -12.95 -9.92
N HIS A 326 58.27 -14.02 -9.11
CA HIS A 326 58.13 -14.13 -7.64
C HIS A 326 56.98 -13.50 -6.82
N ALA A 327 56.07 -14.40 -6.43
CA ALA A 327 55.86 -14.87 -5.05
C ALA A 327 56.19 -13.93 -3.87
N ARG A 328 55.18 -13.64 -3.04
CA ARG A 328 55.27 -13.77 -1.57
C ARG A 328 53.88 -13.88 -0.93
N ARG A 329 53.75 -14.90 -0.07
CA ARG A 329 52.58 -15.24 0.76
C ARG A 329 52.80 -14.70 2.19
N PRO A 330 51.88 -14.91 3.16
CA PRO A 330 51.10 -13.89 3.83
C PRO A 330 51.59 -13.55 5.26
N ARG A 331 51.01 -12.54 5.90
CA ARG A 331 51.11 -12.36 7.37
C ARG A 331 49.73 -12.19 8.01
N ARG A 332 49.39 -13.17 8.84
CA ARG A 332 48.35 -13.10 9.89
C ARG A 332 48.81 -12.13 10.97
N HIS A 333 47.89 -11.31 11.49
CA HIS A 333 47.97 -10.87 12.88
C HIS A 333 46.67 -11.20 13.61
N ARG A 334 46.89 -11.75 14.80
CA ARG A 334 45.98 -12.32 15.78
C ARG A 334 45.85 -11.26 16.88
N ALA A 335 44.64 -10.84 17.22
CA ALA A 335 44.40 -10.07 18.43
C ALA A 335 43.74 -10.98 19.47
N LYS A 336 44.43 -11.19 20.58
CA LYS A 336 43.96 -11.78 21.83
C LYS A 336 43.73 -10.63 22.82
N GLY A 337 42.60 -10.67 23.52
CA GLY A 337 42.56 -10.66 25.00
C GLY A 337 42.55 -9.32 25.75
N ALA A 338 41.60 -9.24 26.70
CA ALA A 338 41.59 -8.61 28.04
C ALA A 338 40.16 -8.05 28.26
N GLU A 339 39.23 -8.64 29.01
CA GLU A 339 39.19 -9.12 30.42
C GLU A 339 39.49 -8.08 31.51
N SER A 340 38.53 -8.01 32.45
CA SER A 340 38.47 -7.42 33.79
C SER A 340 38.42 -5.89 33.97
N SER A 341 37.25 -5.36 34.33
CA SER A 341 36.90 -5.02 35.73
C SER A 341 35.38 -4.98 35.92
#